data_AF-A0A9X1RII5-F1
#
_entry.id   AF-A0A9X1RII5-F1
#
_cell.length_a   1.000
_cell.length_b   1.000
_cell.length_c   1.000
_cell.angle_alpha   90.00
_cell.angle_beta   90.00
_cell.angle_gamma   90.00
#
_symmetry.space_group_name_H-M   'P 1'
#
loop_
_entity.id
_entity.type
_entity.pdbx_description
1 polymer ?
#
loop_
_entity_poly.entity_id
_entity_poly.type
_entity_poly.pdbx_seq_one_letter_code
_entity_poly.pdbx_strand_id
1 'polypeptide(L)'
;MKSGFGRIGLGHFVGDGEERQRLQSATGVWLKRGLLSLLAASVVGGAIWLLMPPSEGNVAQTEPVKLALAGVDSASPTSAPDTSATKAAGLDRMKISSQTWRRGGLGSKALVTFTVRNDNDYAVKDVEIVCAFTRRDGSHLTDRSRVLADTVSMKSRKTFARVPVGFVNVNADQAKCSVVTARRA
;
A
#
# COMPACT_ATOMS: atom_id res chain seq x y z
N MET A 1 16.84 22.80 -56.77
CA MET A 1 17.46 24.10 -56.41
C MET A 1 16.73 24.66 -55.19
N LYS A 2 17.51 25.20 -54.24
CA LYS A 2 17.15 26.02 -53.07
C LYS A 2 16.73 25.30 -51.77
N SER A 3 17.79 25.07 -51.02
CA SER A 3 18.04 24.86 -49.60
C SER A 3 17.21 25.72 -48.63
N GLY A 4 17.01 25.20 -47.41
CA GLY A 4 16.55 25.97 -46.25
C GLY A 4 16.56 25.17 -44.95
N PHE A 5 17.75 24.84 -44.43
CA PHE A 5 17.95 24.29 -43.07
C PHE A 5 17.99 25.44 -42.06
N GLY A 6 17.05 25.47 -41.12
CA GLY A 6 17.07 26.36 -39.95
C GLY A 6 17.72 25.66 -38.75
N ARG A 7 18.96 26.03 -38.44
CA ARG A 7 19.71 25.65 -37.23
C ARG A 7 19.10 26.32 -36.00
N ILE A 8 18.79 25.55 -34.95
CA ILE A 8 18.53 26.07 -33.61
C ILE A 8 19.83 25.92 -32.83
N GLY A 9 20.37 27.06 -32.40
CA GLY A 9 21.71 27.20 -31.85
C GLY A 9 21.87 26.64 -30.44
N LEU A 10 23.03 26.03 -30.23
CA LEU A 10 23.68 25.82 -28.93
C LEU A 10 24.03 27.18 -28.31
N GLY A 11 23.49 27.46 -27.13
CA GLY A 11 23.93 28.53 -26.23
C GLY A 11 24.91 27.97 -25.21
N HIS A 12 26.13 28.48 -25.26
CA HIS A 12 27.31 28.16 -24.47
C HIS A 12 27.23 28.73 -23.04
N PHE A 13 27.62 27.91 -22.06
CA PHE A 13 27.91 28.27 -20.67
C PHE A 13 29.37 28.75 -20.52
N VAL A 14 29.59 29.97 -19.99
CA VAL A 14 30.81 30.44 -19.27
C VAL A 14 30.33 31.57 -18.35
N GLY A 15 30.41 31.48 -17.01
CA GLY A 15 31.55 31.84 -16.15
C GLY A 15 31.40 33.32 -15.75
N ASP A 16 31.16 33.74 -14.51
CA ASP A 16 31.96 33.72 -13.26
C ASP A 16 30.98 34.22 -12.16
N GLY A 17 31.04 33.86 -10.87
CA GLY A 17 32.22 34.00 -10.04
C GLY A 17 32.12 35.10 -8.97
N GLU A 18 30.95 35.64 -8.59
CA GLU A 18 30.88 36.54 -7.42
C GLU A 18 29.49 36.66 -6.80
N GLU A 19 29.11 35.74 -5.89
CA GLU A 19 28.04 36.03 -4.91
C GLU A 19 28.18 35.17 -3.64
N ARG A 20 29.41 35.11 -3.12
CA ARG A 20 29.76 34.30 -1.93
C ARG A 20 29.78 35.08 -0.61
N GLN A 21 29.21 36.28 -0.54
CA GLN A 21 29.29 37.13 0.65
C GLN A 21 28.01 37.92 0.95
N ARG A 22 26.84 37.28 1.05
CA ARG A 22 25.70 37.94 1.74
C ARG A 22 24.62 37.04 2.33
N LEU A 23 24.95 35.85 2.83
CA LEU A 23 23.99 35.11 3.67
C LEU A 23 24.70 34.23 4.73
N GLN A 24 25.73 34.80 5.36
CA GLN A 24 26.30 34.27 6.61
C GLN A 24 26.00 35.24 7.74
N SER A 25 24.83 35.11 8.35
CA SER A 25 24.60 35.49 9.75
C SER A 25 23.19 35.03 10.14
N ALA A 26 23.06 34.48 11.34
CA ALA A 26 21.79 34.20 12.03
C ALA A 26 21.10 32.83 11.82
N THR A 27 21.81 31.71 12.00
CA THR A 27 21.13 30.43 12.35
C THR A 27 21.83 29.60 13.44
N GLY A 28 22.82 30.15 14.15
CA GLY A 28 23.62 29.41 15.14
C GLY A 28 23.09 29.39 16.59
N VAL A 29 22.05 30.15 16.93
CA VAL A 29 21.65 30.38 18.34
C VAL A 29 20.35 29.67 18.74
N TRP A 30 19.58 29.14 17.77
CA TRP A 30 18.26 28.57 18.06
C TRP A 30 18.25 27.07 18.42
N LEU A 31 19.28 26.31 18.04
CA LEU A 31 19.36 24.87 18.34
C LEU A 31 19.78 24.53 19.78
N LYS A 32 20.40 25.47 20.52
CA LYS A 32 20.97 25.16 21.85
C LYS A 32 19.98 25.31 23.02
N ARG A 33 18.84 25.99 22.83
CA ARG A 33 17.82 26.21 23.89
C ARG A 33 16.76 25.10 23.98
N GLY A 34 16.47 24.39 22.90
CA GLY A 34 15.50 23.27 22.92
C GLY A 34 16.04 21.98 23.52
N LEU A 35 17.34 21.73 23.38
CA LEU A 35 17.97 20.47 23.84
C LEU A 35 18.09 20.39 25.37
N LEU A 36 18.27 21.54 26.05
CA LEU A 36 18.35 21.59 27.51
C LEU A 36 16.99 21.42 28.21
N SER A 37 15.88 21.71 27.53
CA SER A 37 14.54 21.58 28.14
C SER A 37 14.02 20.14 28.16
N LEU A 38 14.52 19.26 27.28
CA LEU A 38 14.08 17.86 27.21
C LEU A 38 14.72 16.96 28.28
N LEU A 39 15.89 17.33 28.80
CA LEU A 39 16.59 16.53 29.82
C LEU A 39 15.96 16.68 31.23
N ALA A 40 15.42 17.86 31.57
CA ALA A 40 14.85 18.10 32.89
C ALA A 40 13.46 17.43 33.10
N ALA A 41 12.68 17.25 32.04
CA ALA A 41 11.34 16.63 32.14
C ALA A 41 11.38 15.10 32.28
N SER A 42 12.52 14.45 32.02
CA SER A 42 12.65 12.99 32.04
C SER A 42 12.84 12.41 33.45
N VAL A 43 13.23 13.21 34.45
CA VAL A 43 13.57 12.70 35.79
C VAL A 43 12.35 12.56 36.72
N VAL A 44 11.21 13.20 36.40
CA VAL A 44 9.99 13.11 37.24
C VAL A 44 9.01 12.02 36.75
N GLY A 45 9.03 11.67 35.46
CA GLY A 45 8.12 10.67 34.89
C GLY A 45 8.49 9.20 35.15
N GLY A 46 9.77 8.91 35.40
CA GLY A 46 10.27 7.53 35.57
C GLY A 46 9.93 6.89 36.93
N ALA A 47 9.71 7.70 37.98
CA ALA A 47 9.49 7.19 39.33
C ALA A 47 8.06 6.66 39.56
N ILE A 48 7.08 7.04 38.73
CA ILE A 48 5.67 6.63 38.86
C ILE A 48 5.39 5.25 38.21
N TRP A 49 6.29 4.72 37.38
CA TRP A 49 6.13 3.40 36.77
C TRP A 49 6.61 2.21 37.63
N LEU A 50 7.21 2.46 38.80
CA LEU A 50 7.68 1.42 39.72
C LEU A 50 6.67 1.05 40.83
N LEU A 51 5.49 1.67 40.83
CA LEU A 51 4.44 1.46 41.84
C LEU A 51 3.26 0.63 41.36
N MET A 52 3.39 -0.07 40.22
CA MET A 52 2.40 -1.07 39.82
C MET A 52 2.87 -2.46 40.29
N PRO A 53 2.10 -3.14 41.16
CA PRO A 53 2.37 -4.53 41.50
C PRO A 53 2.20 -5.42 40.26
N PRO A 54 3.02 -6.46 40.09
CA PRO A 54 2.83 -7.42 39.01
C PRO A 54 1.50 -8.15 39.24
N SER A 55 0.56 -8.03 38.30
CA SER A 55 -0.61 -8.90 38.27
C SER A 55 -0.14 -10.34 38.13
N GLU A 56 -0.45 -11.16 39.14
CA GLU A 56 -0.44 -12.61 39.06
C GLU A 56 -1.31 -13.05 37.87
N GLY A 57 -0.64 -13.37 36.77
CA GLY A 57 -1.24 -14.07 35.65
C GLY A 57 -1.54 -15.50 36.09
N ASN A 58 -2.82 -15.74 36.35
CA ASN A 58 -3.42 -17.04 36.60
C ASN A 58 -2.89 -18.08 35.58
N VAL A 59 -2.04 -19.00 36.03
CA VAL A 59 -1.64 -20.17 35.25
C VAL A 59 -2.84 -21.10 35.19
N ALA A 60 -3.68 -20.87 34.18
CA ALA A 60 -4.69 -21.83 33.78
C ALA A 60 -3.95 -23.11 33.36
N GLN A 61 -3.98 -24.09 34.26
CA GLN A 61 -3.73 -25.48 33.93
C GLN A 61 -4.56 -25.82 32.69
N THR A 62 -3.89 -25.99 31.55
CA THR A 62 -4.51 -26.58 30.38
C THR A 62 -4.04 -28.03 30.36
N GLU A 63 -4.95 -28.92 30.73
CA GLU A 63 -4.80 -30.37 30.65
C GLU A 63 -4.22 -30.79 29.30
N PRO A 64 -3.36 -31.82 29.26
CA PRO A 64 -2.87 -32.38 28.02
C PRO A 64 -4.03 -32.99 27.24
N VAL A 65 -4.21 -32.43 26.03
CA VAL A 65 -5.09 -32.92 24.96
C VAL A 65 -4.97 -34.43 24.81
N LYS A 66 -6.05 -35.12 25.16
CA LYS A 66 -6.30 -36.53 24.82
C LYS A 66 -6.38 -36.64 23.30
N LEU A 67 -5.35 -37.26 22.69
CA LEU A 67 -5.43 -37.74 21.31
C LEU A 67 -6.59 -38.75 21.21
N ALA A 68 -7.69 -38.35 20.58
CA ALA A 68 -8.68 -39.27 20.05
C ALA A 68 -8.47 -39.34 18.54
N LEU A 69 -7.95 -40.48 18.10
CA LEU A 69 -7.87 -40.88 16.70
C LEU A 69 -9.26 -40.92 16.07
N ALA A 70 -9.27 -40.56 14.79
CA ALA A 70 -10.33 -40.60 13.81
C ALA A 70 -11.37 -41.73 13.96
N GLY A 71 -12.65 -41.32 13.99
CA GLY A 71 -13.79 -42.10 13.51
C GLY A 71 -14.41 -41.34 12.35
N VAL A 72 -14.31 -41.92 11.15
CA VAL A 72 -14.77 -41.36 9.87
C VAL A 72 -16.29 -41.40 9.85
N ASP A 73 -16.96 -40.24 9.80
CA ASP A 73 -18.38 -40.17 9.43
C ASP A 73 -18.49 -39.68 7.99
N SER A 74 -18.91 -40.60 7.12
CA SER A 74 -19.26 -40.32 5.74
C SER A 74 -20.67 -39.74 5.70
N ALA A 75 -20.77 -38.44 5.46
CA ALA A 75 -22.02 -37.81 5.06
C ALA A 75 -21.87 -37.20 3.65
N SER A 76 -22.82 -37.57 2.80
CA SER A 76 -22.97 -37.29 1.37
C SER A 76 -22.92 -35.81 0.95
N PRO A 77 -22.71 -35.51 -0.35
CA PRO A 77 -22.36 -34.19 -0.84
C PRO A 77 -23.57 -33.26 -0.76
N THR A 78 -23.48 -32.25 0.10
CA THR A 78 -24.37 -31.09 0.02
C THR A 78 -23.87 -30.18 -1.10
N SER A 79 -24.72 -30.01 -2.11
CA SER A 79 -24.58 -29.16 -3.28
C SER A 79 -23.80 -27.88 -2.99
N ALA A 80 -22.63 -27.73 -3.62
CA ALA A 80 -22.00 -26.43 -3.76
C ALA A 80 -22.93 -25.55 -4.63
N PRO A 81 -23.39 -24.38 -4.16
CA PRO A 81 -24.13 -23.48 -5.02
C PRO A 81 -23.15 -22.90 -6.04
N ASP A 82 -23.68 -22.61 -7.23
CA ASP A 82 -23.08 -22.00 -8.43
C ASP A 82 -22.20 -20.75 -8.20
N THR A 83 -21.12 -20.91 -7.46
CA THR A 83 -20.20 -19.83 -7.10
C THR A 83 -19.29 -19.49 -8.28
N SER A 84 -19.03 -20.47 -9.16
CA SER A 84 -18.19 -20.30 -10.35
C SER A 84 -18.85 -19.43 -11.42
N ALA A 85 -20.17 -19.55 -11.63
CA ALA A 85 -20.91 -18.76 -12.62
C ALA A 85 -21.06 -17.29 -12.19
N THR A 86 -21.26 -17.03 -10.89
CA THR A 86 -21.31 -15.67 -10.35
C THR A 86 -19.93 -14.98 -10.37
N LYS A 87 -18.84 -15.74 -10.20
CA LYS A 87 -17.46 -15.22 -10.18
C LYS A 87 -17.03 -14.61 -11.51
N ALA A 88 -17.44 -15.19 -12.64
CA ALA A 88 -17.07 -14.69 -13.97
C ALA A 88 -17.93 -13.51 -14.44
N ALA A 89 -19.22 -13.51 -14.12
CA ALA A 89 -20.16 -12.49 -14.63
C ALA A 89 -19.82 -11.07 -14.17
N GLY A 90 -19.26 -10.90 -12.96
CA GLY A 90 -18.88 -9.60 -12.40
C GLY A 90 -17.70 -8.90 -13.08
N LEU A 91 -16.82 -9.66 -13.72
CA LEU A 91 -15.51 -9.19 -14.16
C LEU A 91 -15.51 -8.62 -15.58
N ASP A 92 -16.37 -9.12 -16.46
CA ASP A 92 -16.34 -8.82 -17.90
C ASP A 92 -16.49 -7.31 -18.22
N ARG A 93 -17.24 -6.58 -17.38
CA ARG A 93 -17.47 -5.13 -17.54
C ARG A 93 -16.86 -4.29 -16.42
N MET A 94 -15.88 -4.83 -15.71
CA MET A 94 -15.17 -4.14 -14.64
C MET A 94 -13.73 -3.87 -15.05
N LYS A 95 -13.29 -2.61 -14.99
CA LYS A 95 -11.94 -2.23 -15.42
C LYS A 95 -11.31 -1.17 -14.53
N ILE A 96 -9.99 -1.24 -14.40
CA ILE A 96 -9.19 -0.17 -13.79
C ILE A 96 -8.94 0.89 -14.87
N SER A 97 -9.47 2.08 -14.63
CA SER A 97 -9.43 3.21 -15.58
C SER A 97 -8.25 4.15 -15.39
N SER A 98 -7.74 4.22 -14.17
CA SER A 98 -6.51 4.93 -13.83
C SER A 98 -5.87 4.24 -12.63
N GLN A 99 -4.55 4.32 -12.57
CA GLN A 99 -3.77 3.76 -11.49
C GLN A 99 -2.53 4.62 -11.29
N THR A 100 -2.15 4.81 -10.04
CA THR A 100 -0.84 5.28 -9.61
C THR A 100 -0.44 4.46 -8.39
N TRP A 101 0.85 4.37 -8.14
CA TRP A 101 1.35 3.69 -6.96
C TRP A 101 2.53 4.45 -6.40
N ARG A 102 2.82 4.23 -5.13
CA ARG A 102 4.00 4.77 -4.46
C ARG A 102 4.42 3.84 -3.34
N ARG A 103 5.68 3.96 -2.96
CA ARG A 103 6.19 3.31 -1.76
C ARG A 103 5.93 4.19 -0.54
N GLY A 104 5.64 3.55 0.58
CA GLY A 104 5.53 4.14 1.91
C GLY A 104 6.22 3.25 2.93
N GLY A 105 6.13 3.60 4.22
CA GLY A 105 6.68 2.79 5.31
C GLY A 105 8.15 2.42 5.10
N LEU A 106 9.03 3.43 5.00
CA LEU A 106 10.47 3.27 4.74
C LEU A 106 10.83 2.66 3.38
N GLY A 107 9.90 2.64 2.43
CA GLY A 107 10.16 2.22 1.06
C GLY A 107 9.78 0.77 0.75
N SER A 108 9.28 0.01 1.73
CA SER A 108 8.91 -1.39 1.56
C SER A 108 7.41 -1.63 1.41
N LYS A 109 6.55 -0.69 1.80
CA LYS A 109 5.08 -0.83 1.70
C LYS A 109 4.54 -0.23 0.41
N ALA A 110 3.79 -0.99 -0.37
CA ALA A 110 3.13 -0.50 -1.57
C ALA A 110 1.77 0.10 -1.25
N LEU A 111 1.57 1.35 -1.67
CA LEU A 111 0.31 2.08 -1.61
C LEU A 111 -0.16 2.34 -3.05
N VAL A 112 -1.33 1.85 -3.41
CA VAL A 112 -1.89 2.00 -4.75
C VAL A 112 -3.11 2.92 -4.69
N THR A 113 -3.19 3.88 -5.60
CA THR A 113 -4.39 4.68 -5.84
C THR A 113 -4.91 4.33 -7.22
N PHE A 114 -6.12 3.82 -7.31
CA PHE A 114 -6.69 3.40 -8.59
C PHE A 114 -8.18 3.66 -8.63
N THR A 115 -8.70 3.74 -9.85
CA THR A 115 -10.10 4.04 -10.08
C THR A 115 -10.74 2.92 -10.88
N VAL A 116 -11.68 2.23 -10.26
CA VAL A 116 -12.44 1.15 -10.88
C VAL A 116 -13.69 1.72 -11.52
N ARG A 117 -13.97 1.29 -12.76
CA ARG A 117 -15.20 1.56 -13.47
C ARG A 117 -16.03 0.28 -13.51
N ASN A 118 -17.27 0.37 -13.06
CA ASN A 118 -18.26 -0.69 -13.12
C ASN A 118 -19.26 -0.34 -14.23
N ASP A 119 -19.12 -0.98 -15.38
CA ASP A 119 -20.05 -0.83 -16.51
C ASP A 119 -21.20 -1.86 -16.47
N ASN A 120 -21.31 -2.65 -15.39
CA ASN A 120 -22.46 -3.54 -15.16
C ASN A 120 -23.73 -2.75 -14.78
N ASP A 121 -24.87 -3.39 -14.95
CA ASP A 121 -26.22 -2.97 -14.53
C ASP A 121 -26.53 -3.33 -13.07
N TYR A 122 -25.54 -3.81 -12.31
CA TYR A 122 -25.63 -4.10 -10.89
C TYR A 122 -24.43 -3.55 -10.12
N ALA A 123 -24.63 -3.34 -8.82
CA ALA A 123 -23.56 -2.97 -7.91
C ALA A 123 -22.68 -4.20 -7.59
N VAL A 124 -21.40 -3.94 -7.33
CA VAL A 124 -20.38 -4.96 -7.10
C VAL A 124 -19.64 -4.62 -5.80
N LYS A 125 -19.33 -5.63 -4.99
CA LYS A 125 -18.58 -5.54 -3.74
C LYS A 125 -17.46 -6.58 -3.70
N ASP A 126 -16.62 -6.51 -2.68
CA ASP A 126 -15.51 -7.45 -2.45
C ASP A 126 -14.60 -7.61 -3.66
N VAL A 127 -14.19 -6.47 -4.22
CA VAL A 127 -13.35 -6.41 -5.41
C VAL A 127 -11.94 -6.83 -5.04
N GLU A 128 -11.47 -7.95 -5.58
CA GLU A 128 -10.10 -8.40 -5.44
C GLU A 128 -9.25 -7.86 -6.57
N ILE A 129 -8.19 -7.14 -6.20
CA ILE A 129 -7.16 -6.69 -7.11
C ILE A 129 -5.89 -7.52 -6.94
N VAL A 130 -5.20 -7.77 -8.03
CA VAL A 130 -3.83 -8.31 -8.05
C VAL A 130 -2.94 -7.30 -8.75
N CYS A 131 -1.86 -6.90 -8.08
CA CYS A 131 -0.85 -6.00 -8.60
C CYS A 131 0.45 -6.76 -8.79
N ALA A 132 0.94 -6.78 -10.03
CA ALA A 132 2.26 -7.27 -10.39
C ALA A 132 3.27 -6.13 -10.32
N PHE A 133 4.36 -6.34 -9.61
CA PHE A 133 5.46 -5.39 -9.47
C PHE A 133 6.65 -5.85 -10.29
N THR A 134 7.17 -4.94 -11.10
CA THR A 134 8.31 -5.20 -11.98
C THR A 134 9.41 -4.17 -11.75
N ARG A 135 10.64 -4.57 -12.08
CA ARG A 135 11.78 -3.65 -12.15
C ARG A 135 11.68 -2.83 -13.45
N ARG A 136 12.46 -1.75 -13.54
CA ARG A 136 12.60 -0.92 -14.75
C ARG A 136 12.92 -1.70 -16.04
N ASP A 137 13.64 -2.82 -15.94
CA ASP A 137 13.96 -3.71 -17.06
C ASP A 137 12.79 -4.62 -17.49
N GLY A 138 11.64 -4.55 -16.80
CA GLY A 138 10.47 -5.37 -17.05
C GLY A 138 10.47 -6.72 -16.33
N SER A 139 11.56 -7.08 -15.63
CA SER A 139 11.61 -8.31 -14.85
C SER A 139 10.58 -8.32 -13.73
N HIS A 140 9.87 -9.43 -13.58
CA HIS A 140 8.91 -9.65 -12.50
C HIS A 140 9.63 -9.79 -11.15
N LEU A 141 9.06 -9.17 -10.11
CA LEU A 141 9.60 -9.24 -8.75
C LEU A 141 8.62 -9.90 -7.78
N THR A 142 7.37 -9.43 -7.77
CA THR A 142 6.39 -9.91 -6.80
C THR A 142 4.96 -9.56 -7.24
N ASP A 143 4.03 -10.42 -6.89
CA ASP A 143 2.59 -10.14 -6.99
C ASP A 143 2.00 -9.94 -5.60
N ARG A 144 1.07 -9.00 -5.47
CA ARG A 144 0.30 -8.77 -4.25
C ARG A 144 -1.17 -8.64 -4.56
N SER A 145 -1.99 -9.36 -3.81
CA SER A 145 -3.44 -9.28 -3.90
C SER A 145 -4.04 -8.50 -2.73
N ARG A 146 -5.18 -7.85 -2.97
CA ARG A 146 -5.97 -7.19 -1.92
C ARG A 146 -7.45 -7.25 -2.26
N VAL A 147 -8.24 -7.72 -1.32
CA VAL A 147 -9.71 -7.61 -1.38
C VAL A 147 -10.15 -6.28 -0.79
N LEU A 148 -11.01 -5.57 -1.52
CA LEU A 148 -11.66 -4.34 -1.13
C LEU A 148 -13.12 -4.62 -0.79
N ALA A 149 -13.48 -4.50 0.49
CA ALA A 149 -14.85 -4.75 0.97
C ALA A 149 -15.88 -3.69 0.51
N ASP A 150 -15.41 -2.63 -0.12
CA ASP A 150 -16.20 -1.51 -0.59
C ASP A 150 -17.10 -1.87 -1.77
N THR A 151 -18.33 -1.35 -1.76
CA THR A 151 -19.25 -1.42 -2.89
C THR A 151 -18.93 -0.36 -3.95
N VAL A 152 -19.00 -0.76 -5.22
CA VAL A 152 -18.97 0.07 -6.42
C VAL A 152 -20.36 0.00 -7.07
N SER A 153 -21.08 1.12 -7.12
CA SER A 153 -22.43 1.18 -7.66
C SER A 153 -22.49 0.80 -9.15
N MET A 154 -23.67 0.42 -9.64
CA MET A 154 -23.89 0.15 -11.06
C MET A 154 -23.55 1.37 -11.93
N LYS A 155 -23.04 1.15 -13.14
CA LYS A 155 -22.71 2.20 -14.12
C LYS A 155 -21.87 3.36 -13.56
N SER A 156 -21.05 3.09 -12.53
CA SER A 156 -20.35 4.11 -11.77
C SER A 156 -18.83 3.93 -11.80
N ARG A 157 -18.14 4.88 -11.19
CA ARG A 157 -16.70 4.88 -11.03
C ARG A 157 -16.36 5.18 -9.58
N LYS A 158 -15.47 4.38 -8.98
CA LYS A 158 -15.03 4.55 -7.60
C LYS A 158 -13.51 4.58 -7.52
N THR A 159 -12.98 5.58 -6.83
CA THR A 159 -11.55 5.74 -6.60
C THR A 159 -11.18 5.21 -5.23
N PHE A 160 -10.23 4.29 -5.21
CA PHE A 160 -9.60 3.76 -4.02
C PHE A 160 -8.26 4.44 -3.82
N ALA A 161 -8.14 5.28 -2.80
CA ALA A 161 -6.95 6.08 -2.57
C ALA A 161 -6.01 5.43 -1.54
N ARG A 162 -4.72 5.35 -1.86
CA ARG A 162 -3.65 4.89 -0.95
C ARG A 162 -3.94 3.52 -0.32
N VAL A 163 -4.51 2.59 -1.09
CA VAL A 163 -4.77 1.22 -0.65
C VAL A 163 -3.44 0.52 -0.37
N PRO A 164 -3.23 0.02 0.85
CA PRO A 164 -2.07 -0.81 1.14
C PRO A 164 -2.28 -2.21 0.56
N VAL A 165 -1.44 -2.59 -0.41
CA VAL A 165 -1.50 -3.93 -1.03
C VAL A 165 -0.49 -4.92 -0.42
N GLY A 166 0.48 -4.42 0.36
CA GLY A 166 1.44 -5.25 1.09
C GLY A 166 2.87 -4.72 0.99
N PHE A 167 3.82 -5.57 1.37
CA PHE A 167 5.25 -5.28 1.24
C PHE A 167 5.78 -5.75 -0.12
N VAL A 168 6.60 -4.93 -0.76
CA VAL A 168 7.17 -5.18 -2.08
C VAL A 168 8.69 -5.09 -2.05
N ASN A 169 9.32 -5.70 -3.05
CA ASN A 169 10.76 -5.61 -3.23
C ASN A 169 11.16 -4.13 -3.42
N VAL A 170 12.25 -3.71 -2.77
CA VAL A 170 12.78 -2.34 -2.86
C VAL A 170 13.25 -1.96 -4.26
N ASN A 171 13.45 -2.93 -5.15
CA ASN A 171 13.82 -2.71 -6.54
C ASN A 171 12.61 -2.62 -7.48
N ALA A 172 11.38 -2.58 -6.96
CA ALA A 172 10.18 -2.36 -7.78
C ALA A 172 10.11 -0.91 -8.27
N ASP A 173 10.06 -0.73 -9.58
CA ASP A 173 9.92 0.58 -10.24
C ASP A 173 8.55 0.77 -10.87
N GLN A 174 7.87 -0.32 -11.20
CA GLN A 174 6.58 -0.30 -11.88
C GLN A 174 5.60 -1.23 -11.17
N ALA A 175 4.31 -0.93 -11.31
CA ALA A 175 3.23 -1.76 -10.83
C ALA A 175 2.10 -1.79 -11.86
N LYS A 176 1.48 -2.94 -12.08
CA LYS A 176 0.28 -3.10 -12.91
C LYS A 176 -0.76 -3.91 -12.15
N CYS A 177 -1.90 -3.29 -11.88
CA CYS A 177 -3.00 -3.93 -11.18
C CYS A 177 -4.10 -4.37 -12.15
N SER A 178 -4.76 -5.46 -11.81
CA SER A 178 -5.92 -6.01 -12.51
C SER A 178 -6.96 -6.46 -11.49
N VAL A 179 -8.23 -6.46 -11.90
CA VAL A 179 -9.32 -7.02 -11.09
C VAL A 179 -9.42 -8.51 -11.41
N VAL A 180 -9.39 -9.36 -10.40
CA VAL A 180 -9.40 -10.83 -10.57
C VAL A 180 -10.66 -11.49 -10.04
N THR A 181 -11.29 -10.88 -9.03
CA THR A 181 -12.54 -11.39 -8.43
C THR A 181 -13.41 -10.20 -8.06
N ALA A 182 -14.72 -10.35 -8.19
CA ALA A 182 -15.69 -9.40 -7.66
C ALA A 182 -17.02 -10.14 -7.37
N ARG A 183 -17.81 -9.64 -6.43
CA ARG A 183 -19.11 -10.22 -6.05
C ARG A 183 -20.25 -9.25 -6.32
N ARG A 184 -21.41 -9.74 -6.76
CA ARG A 184 -22.63 -8.91 -6.85
C ARG A 184 -23.03 -8.44 -5.45
N ALA A 185 -23.38 -7.17 -5.31
CA ALA A 185 -23.71 -6.55 -4.03
C ALA A 185 -25.10 -6.95 -3.52
#